data_AF-A0A837KRK7-F1
#
_entry.id   AF-A0A837KRK7-F1
#
_cell.length_a   1.000
_cell.length_b   1.000
_cell.length_c   1.000
_cell.angle_alpha   90.00
_cell.angle_beta   90.00
_cell.angle_gamma   90.00
#
_symmetry.space_group_name_H-M   'P 1'
#
loop_
_entity.id
_entity.type
_entity.pdbx_description
1 polymer ?
#
loop_
_entity_poly.entity_id
_entity_poly.type
_entity_poly.pdbx_seq_one_letter_code
_entity_poly.pdbx_strand_id
1 'polypeptide(L)'
;MQLSLFDEKEIRLPSRYEDLDESYKGRLSPNEKLLSLINRAQKSMQINGGIRFLPIYGESGAGKSCAAREISTHIPSVRTFVLERKEIESKDELINRVVYERERNESKILVAVIDQYEENVADREKIPTKFIEYLSLLDRGDFRYIPIVFLWLTTSKEFQSMLQNATSRNRRILLEENFTIIGPLKDEWPRIIEETFSFHNNEKTLADFGVLKEDLIDIGRDTNTIGAAIESVGSILSENIDNIQNLSEYQVIIMWPVADSLRNQRVMQFSKAREGYKLNWDFWYSQLNEEDRSQLPLKELNRTRLYFDFRVIPVRVADLHRLCINLDIEETSFGKTYIDRFKNTHFYHVVSGGWDTYEYNPVKERESKRSKDAEAWYNTVTEKSIRLGQRISKVFKECGFDSSYEESISSKYSRVRADIFIRRPGTTKSQVIIELKAYSSENTMPSTIKDAIKVTLRRHAQFAGFLQRQ
;
A
#
# COMPACT_ATOMS: atom_id res chain seq x y z
N MET A 1 30.23 21.19 7.82
CA MET A 1 29.77 19.86 8.24
C MET A 1 28.29 19.79 7.88
N GLN A 2 27.99 19.16 6.74
CA GLN A 2 26.65 19.11 6.14
C GLN A 2 25.71 18.34 7.06
N LEU A 3 24.72 19.05 7.62
CA LEU A 3 23.54 18.44 8.21
C LEU A 3 22.63 18.01 7.07
N SER A 4 22.33 16.71 7.03
CA SER A 4 21.30 16.09 6.20
C SER A 4 19.96 16.77 6.47
N LEU A 5 19.59 17.68 5.58
CA LEU A 5 18.20 18.09 5.42
C LEU A 5 17.48 16.92 4.78
N PHE A 6 16.54 16.37 5.55
CA PHE A 6 15.56 15.35 5.22
C PHE A 6 15.25 15.25 3.71
N ASP A 7 15.53 14.07 3.13
CA ASP A 7 14.84 13.59 1.93
C ASP A 7 13.35 13.50 2.27
N GLU A 8 12.59 14.56 2.00
CA GLU A 8 11.17 14.38 1.69
C GLU A 8 11.11 13.53 0.44
N LYS A 9 11.04 12.20 0.61
CA LYS A 9 10.77 11.28 -0.49
C LYS A 9 9.49 11.75 -1.18
N GLU A 10 9.67 12.31 -2.36
CA GLU A 10 8.64 12.64 -3.33
C GLU A 10 7.66 11.46 -3.42
N ILE A 11 6.36 11.74 -3.25
CA ILE A 11 5.33 10.71 -3.33
C ILE A 11 5.27 10.22 -4.77
N ARG A 12 5.31 8.90 -4.97
CA ARG A 12 5.39 8.29 -6.29
C ARG A 12 4.22 7.37 -6.55
N LEU A 13 3.55 7.57 -7.68
CA LEU A 13 2.54 6.66 -8.18
C LEU A 13 2.77 6.42 -9.68
N PRO A 14 3.67 5.49 -10.04
CA PRO A 14 4.00 5.24 -11.44
C PRO A 14 2.82 4.64 -12.21
N SER A 15 2.47 5.26 -13.35
CA SER A 15 1.43 4.76 -14.28
C SER A 15 1.98 3.87 -15.39
N ARG A 16 3.30 3.89 -15.60
CA ARG A 16 3.99 3.16 -16.67
C ARG A 16 4.93 2.11 -16.12
N TYR A 17 5.17 1.08 -16.92
CA TYR A 17 6.01 -0.05 -16.53
C TYR A 17 7.48 0.36 -16.32
N GLU A 18 7.98 1.28 -17.14
CA GLU A 18 9.35 1.80 -17.06
C GLU A 18 9.64 2.51 -15.74
N ASP A 19 8.60 3.12 -15.16
CA ASP A 19 8.68 3.92 -13.94
C ASP A 19 8.50 3.08 -12.66
N LEU A 20 8.16 1.79 -12.79
CA LEU A 20 8.05 0.88 -11.66
C LEU A 20 9.44 0.53 -11.09
N ASP A 21 9.51 0.40 -9.77
CA ASP A 21 10.68 -0.12 -9.09
C ASP A 21 10.97 -1.57 -9.52
N GLU A 22 12.23 -1.90 -9.79
CA GLU A 22 12.66 -3.23 -10.22
C GLU A 22 12.22 -4.36 -9.25
N SER A 23 12.21 -4.07 -7.95
CA SER A 23 11.76 -5.04 -6.95
C SER A 23 10.24 -5.23 -6.94
N TYR A 24 9.47 -4.23 -7.42
CA TYR A 24 8.03 -4.34 -7.58
C TYR A 24 7.66 -5.17 -8.81
N LYS A 25 8.45 -5.08 -9.88
CA LYS A 25 8.18 -5.78 -11.15
C LYS A 25 7.97 -7.28 -10.97
N GLY A 26 8.73 -7.90 -10.06
CA GLY A 26 8.56 -9.30 -9.66
C GLY A 26 7.23 -9.68 -9.00
N ARG A 27 6.41 -8.70 -8.60
CA ARG A 27 5.07 -8.89 -8.00
C ARG A 27 3.94 -8.65 -9.00
N LEU A 28 4.25 -8.25 -10.23
CA LEU A 28 3.25 -8.03 -11.26
C LEU A 28 2.52 -9.34 -11.57
N SER A 29 1.21 -9.24 -11.77
CA SER A 29 0.39 -10.41 -12.06
C SER A 29 0.70 -10.92 -13.47
N PRO A 30 0.95 -12.23 -13.64
CA PRO A 30 1.28 -12.80 -14.94
C PRO A 30 0.09 -12.73 -15.90
N ASN A 31 0.37 -12.50 -17.19
CA ASN A 31 -0.62 -12.72 -18.24
C ASN A 31 -0.62 -14.20 -18.66
N GLU A 32 -1.46 -15.01 -17.99
CA GLU A 32 -1.52 -16.46 -18.19
C GLU A 32 -1.72 -16.88 -19.66
N LYS A 33 -2.54 -16.14 -20.41
CA LYS A 33 -2.76 -16.41 -21.83
C LYS A 33 -1.46 -16.27 -22.62
N LEU A 34 -0.74 -15.16 -22.45
CA LEU A 34 0.54 -14.93 -23.12
C LEU A 34 1.59 -15.96 -22.69
N LEU A 35 1.71 -16.24 -21.38
CA LEU A 35 2.66 -17.22 -20.88
C LEU A 35 2.38 -18.63 -21.42
N SER A 36 1.11 -19.03 -21.53
CA SER A 36 0.72 -20.32 -22.11
C SER A 36 1.13 -20.42 -23.59
N LEU A 37 1.01 -19.33 -24.35
CA LEU A 37 1.45 -19.27 -25.75
C LEU A 37 2.96 -19.40 -25.89
N ILE A 38 3.71 -18.66 -25.07
CA ILE A 38 5.17 -18.73 -25.06
C ILE A 38 5.63 -20.12 -24.66
N ASN A 39 5.03 -20.74 -23.65
CA ASN A 39 5.35 -22.11 -23.24
C ASN A 39 5.05 -23.14 -24.34
N ARG A 40 3.95 -22.98 -25.07
CA ARG A 40 3.61 -23.84 -26.22
C ARG A 40 4.61 -23.64 -27.37
N ALA A 41 4.97 -22.40 -27.66
CA ALA A 41 5.98 -22.06 -28.65
C ALA A 41 7.34 -22.65 -28.26
N GLN A 42 7.71 -22.54 -26.98
CA GLN A 42 8.92 -23.11 -26.40
C GLN A 42 9.05 -24.60 -26.66
N LYS A 43 8.03 -25.39 -26.29
CA LYS A 43 8.02 -26.84 -26.51
C LYS A 43 8.16 -27.19 -27.99
N SER A 44 7.50 -26.44 -28.87
CA SER A 44 7.61 -26.62 -30.33
C SER A 44 9.01 -26.30 -30.87
N MET A 45 9.62 -25.21 -30.41
CA MET A 45 10.92 -24.75 -30.91
C MET A 45 12.09 -25.54 -30.35
N GLN A 46 11.97 -26.13 -29.16
CA GLN A 46 13.00 -27.05 -28.65
C GLN A 46 13.21 -28.26 -29.55
N ILE A 47 12.17 -28.69 -30.27
CA ILE A 47 12.24 -29.84 -31.19
C ILE A 47 12.67 -29.38 -32.60
N ASN A 48 12.05 -28.31 -33.10
CA ASN A 48 12.13 -27.94 -34.51
C ASN A 48 13.00 -26.71 -34.81
N GLY A 49 13.45 -25.98 -33.78
CA GLY A 49 14.08 -24.67 -33.91
C GLY A 49 13.18 -23.61 -34.56
N GLY A 50 13.83 -22.56 -35.07
CA GLY A 50 13.25 -21.53 -35.90
C GLY A 50 12.58 -20.37 -35.16
N ILE A 51 11.98 -19.50 -35.96
CA ILE A 51 11.39 -18.24 -35.50
C ILE A 51 9.89 -18.43 -35.23
N ARG A 52 9.41 -17.72 -34.23
CA ARG A 52 7.99 -17.47 -34.00
C ARG A 52 7.71 -15.98 -33.90
N PHE A 53 6.54 -15.57 -34.35
CA PHE A 53 6.10 -14.18 -34.43
C PHE A 53 4.68 -14.08 -33.89
N LEU A 54 4.43 -13.11 -33.01
CA LEU A 54 3.13 -12.86 -32.40
C LEU A 54 2.81 -11.36 -32.44
N PRO A 55 1.88 -10.92 -33.30
CA PRO A 55 1.35 -9.57 -33.26
C PRO A 55 0.32 -9.45 -32.13
N ILE A 56 0.62 -8.60 -31.14
CA ILE A 56 -0.18 -8.43 -29.92
C ILE A 56 -0.90 -7.09 -29.98
N TYR A 57 -2.23 -7.14 -30.06
CA TYR A 57 -3.06 -5.96 -29.89
C TYR A 57 -3.46 -5.76 -28.42
N GLY A 58 -3.68 -4.50 -28.06
CA GLY A 58 -4.34 -4.11 -26.82
C GLY A 58 -4.44 -2.59 -26.76
N GLU A 59 -5.43 -2.08 -26.05
CA GLU A 59 -5.61 -0.64 -25.91
C GLU A 59 -4.39 0.03 -25.24
N SER A 60 -4.24 1.35 -25.43
CA SER A 60 -3.21 2.10 -24.70
C SER A 60 -3.42 1.93 -23.19
N GLY A 61 -2.38 1.71 -22.40
CA GLY A 61 -2.53 1.45 -20.96
C GLY A 61 -3.15 0.08 -20.58
N ALA A 62 -3.42 -0.83 -21.52
CA ALA A 62 -3.92 -2.19 -21.21
C ALA A 62 -2.86 -3.14 -20.62
N GLY A 63 -1.64 -2.66 -20.35
CA GLY A 63 -0.57 -3.47 -19.77
C GLY A 63 0.22 -4.33 -20.77
N LYS A 64 0.18 -4.04 -22.07
CA LYS A 64 0.94 -4.79 -23.11
C LYS A 64 2.44 -4.86 -22.82
N SER A 65 3.06 -3.70 -22.62
CA SER A 65 4.51 -3.58 -22.37
C SER A 65 4.91 -4.31 -21.09
N CYS A 66 4.10 -4.16 -20.04
CA CYS A 66 4.23 -4.89 -18.78
C CYS A 66 4.21 -6.41 -18.99
N ALA A 67 3.13 -6.92 -19.60
CA ALA A 67 2.97 -8.36 -19.84
C ALA A 67 4.07 -8.96 -20.73
N ALA A 68 4.56 -8.22 -21.73
CA ALA A 68 5.60 -8.69 -22.64
C ALA A 68 6.99 -8.69 -21.99
N ARG A 69 7.34 -7.66 -21.22
CA ARG A 69 8.66 -7.53 -20.60
C ARG A 69 8.85 -8.48 -19.41
N GLU A 70 7.77 -8.78 -18.68
CA GLU A 70 7.80 -9.68 -17.50
C GLU A 70 7.78 -11.18 -17.81
N ILE A 71 7.75 -11.58 -19.09
CA ILE A 71 7.72 -13.02 -19.44
C ILE A 71 8.87 -13.79 -18.80
N SER A 72 10.09 -13.22 -18.80
CA SER A 72 11.27 -13.88 -18.22
C SER A 72 11.24 -13.97 -16.69
N THR A 73 10.44 -13.13 -16.03
CA THR A 73 10.23 -13.17 -14.58
C THR A 73 9.38 -14.37 -14.20
N HIS A 74 8.39 -14.72 -15.03
CA HIS A 74 7.48 -15.83 -14.77
C HIS A 74 7.92 -17.16 -15.43
N ILE A 75 8.75 -17.12 -16.47
CA ILE A 75 9.28 -18.30 -17.16
C ILE A 75 10.83 -18.27 -17.10
N PRO A 76 11.46 -18.97 -16.14
CA PRO A 76 12.92 -18.93 -15.94
C PRO A 76 13.76 -19.37 -17.15
N SER A 77 13.18 -20.20 -18.02
CA SER A 77 13.80 -20.68 -19.26
C SER A 77 13.74 -19.68 -20.42
N VAL A 78 13.22 -18.47 -20.19
CA VAL A 78 13.09 -17.42 -21.19
C VAL A 78 14.00 -16.24 -20.86
N ARG A 79 14.54 -15.61 -21.89
CA ARG A 79 15.23 -14.33 -21.84
C ARG A 79 14.45 -13.32 -22.68
N THR A 80 13.93 -12.29 -22.04
CA THR A 80 13.19 -11.21 -22.71
C THR A 80 14.06 -9.98 -22.93
N PHE A 81 14.06 -9.39 -24.11
CA PHE A 81 14.74 -8.12 -24.40
C PHE A 81 13.94 -7.26 -25.37
N VAL A 82 14.04 -5.95 -25.24
CA VAL A 82 13.40 -4.98 -26.13
C VAL A 82 14.32 -4.68 -27.31
N LEU A 83 13.77 -4.62 -28.51
CA LEU A 83 14.51 -4.23 -29.71
C LEU A 83 14.53 -2.71 -29.88
N GLU A 84 15.69 -2.18 -30.22
CA GLU A 84 15.84 -0.78 -30.63
C GLU A 84 15.41 -0.57 -32.08
N ARG A 85 15.09 0.68 -32.42
CA ARG A 85 14.66 1.05 -33.78
C ARG A 85 15.63 0.59 -34.87
N LYS A 86 16.94 0.75 -34.65
CA LYS A 86 17.97 0.36 -35.62
C LYS A 86 17.98 -1.16 -35.89
N GLU A 87 17.66 -1.95 -34.86
CA GLU A 87 17.60 -3.42 -34.91
C GLU A 87 16.34 -3.90 -35.63
N ILE A 88 15.28 -3.07 -35.68
CA ILE A 88 14.07 -3.35 -36.45
C ILE A 88 14.28 -2.96 -37.92
N GLU A 89 14.97 -1.85 -38.18
CA GLU A 89 15.16 -1.32 -39.55
C GLU A 89 16.29 -2.03 -40.33
N SER A 90 17.31 -2.55 -39.64
CA SER A 90 18.49 -3.19 -40.24
C SER A 90 18.57 -4.69 -39.91
N LYS A 91 18.69 -5.52 -40.96
CA LYS A 91 18.85 -6.97 -40.83
C LYS A 91 20.14 -7.34 -40.07
N ASP A 92 21.25 -6.65 -40.35
CA ASP A 92 22.55 -6.99 -39.77
C ASP A 92 22.60 -6.63 -38.27
N GLU A 93 22.01 -5.49 -37.89
CA GLU A 93 21.87 -5.09 -36.48
C GLU A 93 20.99 -6.09 -35.71
N LEU A 94 19.90 -6.57 -36.31
CA LEU A 94 19.05 -7.61 -35.72
C LEU A 94 19.82 -8.91 -35.46
N ILE A 95 20.59 -9.37 -36.45
CA ILE A 95 21.41 -10.59 -36.33
C ILE A 95 22.40 -10.42 -35.19
N ASN A 96 23.15 -9.32 -35.18
CA ASN A 96 24.15 -9.03 -34.15
C ASN A 96 23.51 -9.02 -32.75
N ARG A 97 22.34 -8.40 -32.59
CA ARG A 97 21.62 -8.34 -31.33
C ARG A 97 21.18 -9.73 -30.84
N VAL A 98 20.60 -10.54 -31.73
CA VAL A 98 20.12 -11.89 -31.40
C VAL A 98 21.28 -12.82 -31.05
N VAL A 99 22.37 -12.77 -31.82
CA VAL A 99 23.59 -13.57 -31.54
C VAL A 99 24.16 -13.19 -30.18
N TYR A 100 24.30 -11.89 -29.90
CA TYR A 100 24.78 -11.38 -28.60
C TYR A 100 23.96 -11.90 -27.41
N GLU A 101 22.62 -11.91 -27.51
CA GLU A 101 21.74 -12.43 -26.46
C GLU A 101 21.79 -13.95 -26.38
N ARG A 102 21.95 -14.65 -27.52
CA ARG A 102 22.03 -16.11 -27.59
C ARG A 102 23.30 -16.64 -26.92
N GLU A 103 24.45 -16.06 -27.19
CA GLU A 103 25.74 -16.43 -26.60
C GLU A 103 25.73 -16.34 -25.07
N ARG A 104 25.01 -15.35 -24.51
CA ARG A 104 24.87 -15.18 -23.06
C ARG A 104 23.78 -16.05 -22.44
N ASN A 105 22.93 -16.66 -23.25
CA ASN A 105 21.72 -17.37 -22.81
C ASN A 105 21.50 -18.66 -23.62
N GLU A 106 22.55 -19.46 -23.82
CA GLU A 106 22.54 -20.64 -24.71
C GLU A 106 21.45 -21.69 -24.38
N SER A 107 21.04 -21.81 -23.12
CA SER A 107 19.99 -22.75 -22.70
C SER A 107 18.58 -22.16 -22.72
N LYS A 108 18.43 -20.85 -22.93
CA LYS A 108 17.15 -20.16 -22.85
C LYS A 108 16.56 -19.87 -24.23
N ILE A 109 15.25 -19.73 -24.26
CA ILE A 109 14.53 -19.21 -25.42
C ILE A 109 14.54 -17.69 -25.37
N LEU A 110 14.78 -17.10 -26.52
CA LEU A 110 14.81 -15.66 -26.68
C LEU A 110 13.40 -15.13 -26.96
N VAL A 111 13.01 -14.05 -26.30
CA VAL A 111 11.78 -13.31 -26.57
C VAL A 111 12.16 -11.86 -26.85
N ALA A 112 12.08 -11.45 -28.10
CA ALA A 112 12.36 -10.10 -28.56
C ALA A 112 11.04 -9.29 -28.59
N VAL A 113 10.99 -8.19 -27.87
CA VAL A 113 9.81 -7.32 -27.77
C VAL A 113 10.01 -6.08 -28.63
N ILE A 114 9.09 -5.84 -29.55
CA ILE A 114 8.98 -4.62 -30.35
C ILE A 114 7.87 -3.80 -29.74
N ASP A 115 8.24 -2.70 -29.08
CA ASP A 115 7.35 -1.83 -28.33
C ASP A 115 7.41 -0.40 -28.87
N GLN A 116 6.29 0.34 -28.78
CA GLN A 116 6.19 1.76 -29.17
C GLN A 116 6.66 2.12 -30.60
N TYR A 117 6.67 1.16 -31.52
CA TYR A 117 7.09 1.44 -32.90
C TYR A 117 6.09 2.32 -33.67
N GLU A 118 4.79 2.19 -33.38
CA GLU A 118 3.70 2.81 -34.16
C GLU A 118 3.61 4.33 -34.02
N GLU A 119 3.96 4.89 -32.85
CA GLU A 119 3.75 6.31 -32.52
C GLU A 119 4.65 7.26 -33.35
N ASN A 120 5.65 6.74 -34.06
CA ASN A 120 6.65 7.52 -34.80
C ASN A 120 6.63 7.32 -36.33
N VAL A 121 5.59 6.67 -36.88
CA VAL A 121 5.59 6.19 -38.28
C VAL A 121 4.47 6.83 -39.08
N ALA A 122 4.50 8.15 -39.22
CA ALA A 122 3.60 8.88 -40.12
C ALA A 122 3.88 8.61 -41.63
N ASP A 123 5.03 8.04 -41.99
CA ASP A 123 5.49 7.98 -43.40
C ASP A 123 6.05 6.63 -43.89
N ARG A 124 5.88 5.50 -43.16
CA ARG A 124 6.56 4.24 -43.55
C ARG A 124 5.74 2.95 -43.40
N GLU A 125 4.63 2.84 -44.12
CA GLU A 125 3.83 1.61 -44.28
C GLU A 125 4.66 0.35 -44.67
N LYS A 126 5.87 0.52 -45.23
CA LYS A 126 6.71 -0.58 -45.73
C LYS A 126 7.54 -1.30 -44.67
N ILE A 127 7.76 -0.73 -43.48
CA ILE A 127 8.70 -1.33 -42.50
C ILE A 127 8.16 -2.64 -41.89
N PRO A 128 6.90 -2.72 -41.43
CA PRO A 128 6.36 -3.95 -40.86
C PRO A 128 6.48 -5.13 -41.84
N THR A 129 6.11 -4.90 -43.11
CA THR A 129 6.22 -5.91 -44.17
C THR A 129 7.67 -6.32 -44.41
N LYS A 130 8.60 -5.37 -44.50
CA LYS A 130 10.03 -5.67 -44.68
C LYS A 130 10.61 -6.47 -43.50
N PHE A 131 10.24 -6.13 -42.27
CA PHE A 131 10.70 -6.85 -41.10
C PHE A 131 10.24 -8.30 -41.11
N ILE A 132 8.96 -8.56 -41.41
CA ILE A 132 8.42 -9.92 -41.52
C ILE A 132 9.05 -10.69 -42.69
N GLU A 133 9.37 -10.02 -43.80
CA GLU A 133 10.13 -10.62 -44.89
C GLU A 133 11.55 -11.02 -44.42
N TYR A 134 12.24 -10.16 -43.67
CA TYR A 134 13.55 -10.49 -43.09
C TYR A 134 13.46 -11.68 -42.15
N LEU A 135 12.46 -11.71 -41.24
CA LEU A 135 12.25 -12.86 -40.35
C LEU A 135 12.03 -14.14 -41.15
N SER A 136 11.25 -14.09 -42.24
CA SER A 136 10.99 -15.26 -43.08
C SER A 136 12.25 -15.81 -43.76
N LEU A 137 13.21 -14.94 -44.12
CA LEU A 137 14.51 -15.35 -44.65
C LEU A 137 15.41 -15.91 -43.54
N LEU A 138 15.47 -15.25 -42.38
CA LEU A 138 16.31 -15.65 -41.24
C LEU A 138 15.87 -17.00 -40.65
N ASP A 139 14.58 -17.27 -40.63
CA ASP A 139 13.97 -18.53 -40.17
C ASP A 139 14.37 -19.75 -41.04
N ARG A 140 14.87 -19.51 -42.27
CA ARG A 140 15.46 -20.54 -43.15
C ARG A 140 16.99 -20.54 -43.14
N GLY A 141 17.61 -19.45 -42.68
CA GLY A 141 19.06 -19.23 -42.65
C GLY A 141 19.60 -19.15 -41.23
N ASP A 142 20.11 -17.96 -40.86
CA ASP A 142 20.90 -17.72 -39.65
C ASP A 142 20.20 -18.11 -38.35
N PHE A 143 18.86 -18.05 -38.30
CA PHE A 143 18.07 -18.36 -37.10
C PHE A 143 17.39 -19.74 -37.15
N ARG A 144 17.71 -20.59 -38.13
CA ARG A 144 17.08 -21.91 -38.30
C ARG A 144 17.11 -22.76 -37.02
N TYR A 145 18.19 -22.67 -36.24
CA TYR A 145 18.37 -23.44 -35.00
C TYR A 145 18.31 -22.58 -33.73
N ILE A 146 17.97 -21.29 -33.86
CA ILE A 146 17.87 -20.37 -32.72
C ILE A 146 16.39 -20.25 -32.34
N PRO A 147 15.97 -20.75 -31.15
CA PRO A 147 14.60 -20.63 -30.72
C PRO A 147 14.32 -19.20 -30.24
N ILE A 148 13.62 -18.42 -31.06
CA ILE A 148 13.29 -17.02 -30.78
C ILE A 148 11.83 -16.70 -31.11
N VAL A 149 11.17 -15.98 -30.19
CA VAL A 149 9.84 -15.40 -30.39
C VAL A 149 9.96 -13.89 -30.52
N PHE A 150 9.39 -13.32 -31.57
CA PHE A 150 9.22 -11.89 -31.73
C PHE A 150 7.79 -11.49 -31.36
N LEU A 151 7.67 -10.59 -30.38
CA LEU A 151 6.40 -10.01 -29.95
C LEU A 151 6.32 -8.59 -30.50
N TRP A 152 5.29 -8.29 -31.29
CA TRP A 152 5.06 -6.93 -31.78
C TRP A 152 3.84 -6.33 -31.11
N LEU A 153 4.04 -5.33 -30.25
CA LEU A 153 2.98 -4.67 -29.51
C LEU A 153 2.35 -3.55 -30.34
N THR A 154 1.02 -3.52 -30.41
CA THR A 154 0.25 -2.54 -31.20
C THR A 154 -1.01 -2.07 -30.47
N THR A 155 -1.42 -0.83 -30.71
CA THR A 155 -2.72 -0.27 -30.32
C THR A 155 -3.72 -0.18 -31.47
N SER A 156 -3.34 -0.57 -32.70
CA SER A 156 -4.19 -0.55 -33.90
C SER A 156 -4.55 -1.97 -34.37
N LYS A 157 -5.85 -2.21 -34.57
CA LYS A 157 -6.33 -3.48 -35.15
C LYS A 157 -5.98 -3.61 -36.62
N GLU A 158 -5.96 -2.50 -37.34
CA GLU A 158 -5.56 -2.42 -38.73
C GLU A 158 -4.08 -2.83 -38.86
N PHE A 159 -3.22 -2.28 -38.03
CA PHE A 159 -1.80 -2.62 -38.02
C PHE A 159 -1.55 -4.06 -37.58
N GLN A 160 -2.28 -4.56 -36.58
CA GLN A 160 -2.24 -5.99 -36.22
C GLN A 160 -2.56 -6.87 -37.44
N SER A 161 -3.61 -6.52 -38.18
CA SER A 161 -4.03 -7.24 -39.40
C SER A 161 -2.98 -7.15 -40.50
N MET A 162 -2.31 -6.01 -40.66
CA MET A 162 -1.19 -5.86 -41.60
C MET A 162 -0.03 -6.79 -41.26
N LEU A 163 0.37 -6.86 -39.97
CA LEU A 163 1.42 -7.76 -39.51
C LEU A 163 1.06 -9.23 -39.75
N GLN A 164 -0.19 -9.62 -39.46
CA GLN A 164 -0.69 -10.97 -39.76
C GLN A 164 -0.58 -11.28 -41.25
N ASN A 165 -1.10 -10.39 -42.11
CA ASN A 165 -1.09 -10.56 -43.56
C ASN A 165 0.33 -10.64 -44.13
N ALA A 166 1.29 -9.90 -43.56
CA ALA A 166 2.70 -9.97 -43.96
C ALA A 166 3.30 -11.37 -43.74
N THR A 167 2.79 -12.16 -42.78
CA THR A 167 3.25 -13.54 -42.55
C THR A 167 2.66 -14.56 -43.54
N SER A 168 1.76 -14.17 -44.44
CA SER A 168 1.06 -15.07 -45.37
C SER A 168 1.98 -15.98 -46.18
N ARG A 169 3.16 -15.49 -46.60
CA ARG A 169 4.17 -16.26 -47.35
C ARG A 169 4.88 -17.34 -46.50
N ASN A 170 4.88 -17.21 -45.18
CA ASN A 170 5.50 -18.16 -44.26
C ASN A 170 4.64 -18.32 -43.00
N ARG A 171 3.39 -18.79 -43.14
CA ARG A 171 2.45 -18.89 -42.01
C ARG A 171 2.98 -19.64 -40.79
N ARG A 172 4.00 -20.51 -40.93
CA ARG A 172 4.60 -21.26 -39.82
C ARG A 172 5.23 -20.37 -38.74
N ILE A 173 5.66 -19.14 -39.07
CA ILE A 173 6.23 -18.25 -38.07
C ILE A 173 5.14 -17.63 -37.20
N LEU A 174 3.92 -17.46 -37.71
CA LEU A 174 2.84 -16.84 -36.96
C LEU A 174 2.34 -17.79 -35.85
N LEU A 175 2.37 -17.33 -34.60
CA LEU A 175 1.88 -18.10 -33.45
C LEU A 175 0.37 -18.06 -33.31
N GLU A 176 -0.21 -16.87 -33.46
CA GLU A 176 -1.63 -16.64 -33.33
C GLU A 176 -1.98 -15.37 -34.11
N GLU A 177 -3.11 -15.41 -34.82
CA GLU A 177 -3.56 -14.28 -35.64
C GLU A 177 -4.06 -13.16 -34.73
N ASN A 178 -5.08 -13.39 -33.91
CA ASN A 178 -5.84 -12.34 -33.23
C ASN A 178 -5.57 -12.22 -31.72
N PHE A 179 -4.33 -12.40 -31.29
CA PHE A 179 -4.00 -12.30 -29.88
C PHE A 179 -4.23 -10.89 -29.33
N THR A 180 -4.98 -10.79 -28.25
CA THR A 180 -5.33 -9.51 -27.62
C THR A 180 -5.01 -9.58 -26.13
N ILE A 181 -4.28 -8.58 -25.64
CA ILE A 181 -4.10 -8.35 -24.21
C ILE A 181 -5.20 -7.38 -23.77
N ILE A 182 -6.02 -7.87 -22.85
CA ILE A 182 -6.98 -7.08 -22.11
C ILE A 182 -6.34 -6.79 -20.76
N GLY A 183 -6.47 -5.55 -20.29
CA GLY A 183 -6.03 -5.17 -18.96
C GLY A 183 -6.82 -5.89 -17.86
N PRO A 184 -6.42 -5.70 -16.59
CA PRO A 184 -7.18 -6.22 -15.45
C PRO A 184 -8.61 -5.67 -15.45
N LEU A 185 -9.53 -6.41 -14.83
CA LEU A 185 -10.92 -5.97 -14.73
C LEU A 185 -11.03 -4.74 -13.81
N LYS A 186 -12.02 -3.87 -14.07
CA LYS A 186 -12.16 -2.59 -13.34
C LYS A 186 -12.34 -2.74 -11.83
N ASP A 187 -12.93 -3.84 -11.38
CA ASP A 187 -13.08 -4.20 -9.96
C ASP A 187 -11.74 -4.53 -9.27
N GLU A 188 -10.72 -4.91 -10.05
CA GLU A 188 -9.36 -5.15 -9.54
C GLU A 188 -8.53 -3.87 -9.44
N TRP A 189 -8.91 -2.80 -10.14
CA TRP A 189 -8.11 -1.58 -10.23
C TRP A 189 -7.84 -0.92 -8.87
N PRO A 190 -8.82 -0.74 -7.96
CA PRO A 190 -8.55 -0.12 -6.66
C PRO A 190 -7.42 -0.84 -5.90
N ARG A 191 -7.44 -2.17 -5.89
CA ARG A 191 -6.41 -2.98 -5.24
C ARG A 191 -5.04 -2.77 -5.89
N ILE A 192 -4.97 -2.83 -7.23
CA ILE A 192 -3.70 -2.69 -7.96
C ILE A 192 -3.10 -1.30 -7.72
N ILE A 193 -3.92 -0.25 -7.72
CA ILE A 193 -3.49 1.13 -7.48
C ILE A 193 -3.00 1.29 -6.03
N GLU A 194 -3.74 0.77 -5.05
CA GLU A 194 -3.36 0.78 -3.63
C GLU A 194 -2.03 0.04 -3.38
N GLU A 195 -1.86 -1.17 -3.94
CA GLU A 195 -0.64 -1.96 -3.80
C GLU A 195 0.56 -1.27 -4.46
N THR A 196 0.35 -0.70 -5.67
CA THR A 196 1.39 0.06 -6.38
C THR A 196 1.81 1.28 -5.57
N PHE A 197 0.85 2.05 -5.05
CA PHE A 197 1.14 3.19 -4.20
C PHE A 197 1.88 2.79 -2.93
N SER A 198 1.37 1.79 -2.21
CA SER A 198 1.92 1.38 -0.93
C SER A 198 3.37 0.90 -1.06
N PHE A 199 3.66 0.14 -2.11
CA PHE A 199 5.01 -0.33 -2.38
C PHE A 199 6.00 0.81 -2.62
N HIS A 200 5.64 1.77 -3.48
CA HIS A 200 6.54 2.86 -3.87
C HIS A 200 6.67 3.96 -2.79
N ASN A 201 5.83 3.94 -1.75
CA ASN A 201 5.77 4.98 -0.72
C ASN A 201 6.05 4.46 0.71
N ASN A 202 6.82 3.37 0.84
CA ASN A 202 7.21 2.76 2.13
C ASN A 202 6.00 2.34 2.98
N GLU A 203 5.07 1.59 2.40
CA GLU A 203 3.88 1.04 3.06
C GLU A 203 2.84 2.10 3.50
N LYS A 204 3.01 3.36 3.07
CA LYS A 204 1.98 4.40 3.23
C LYS A 204 0.72 4.03 2.45
N THR A 205 -0.42 4.52 2.91
CA THR A 205 -1.73 4.18 2.33
C THR A 205 -2.32 5.39 1.62
N LEU A 206 -3.08 5.19 0.54
CA LEU A 206 -3.74 6.28 -0.19
C LEU A 206 -4.70 7.08 0.71
N ALA A 207 -5.33 6.39 1.67
CA ALA A 207 -6.19 7.01 2.66
C ALA A 207 -5.46 8.05 3.53
N ASP A 208 -4.14 7.92 3.72
CA ASP A 208 -3.34 8.93 4.42
C ASP A 208 -3.29 10.26 3.66
N PHE A 209 -3.57 10.24 2.37
CA PHE A 209 -3.64 11.40 1.47
C PHE A 209 -5.08 11.76 1.08
N GLY A 210 -6.06 11.27 1.83
CA GLY A 210 -7.47 11.59 1.62
C GLY A 210 -8.15 10.82 0.48
N VAL A 211 -7.43 9.96 -0.24
CA VAL A 211 -7.99 9.14 -1.33
C VAL A 211 -8.52 7.84 -0.76
N LEU A 212 -9.82 7.59 -0.91
CA LEU A 212 -10.48 6.38 -0.45
C LEU A 212 -10.76 5.41 -1.59
N LYS A 213 -11.10 4.17 -1.24
CA LYS A 213 -11.44 3.11 -2.20
C LYS A 213 -12.62 3.51 -3.10
N GLU A 214 -13.61 4.21 -2.56
CA GLU A 214 -14.75 4.72 -3.33
C GLU A 214 -14.30 5.70 -4.42
N ASP A 215 -13.31 6.57 -4.12
CA ASP A 215 -12.74 7.49 -5.10
C ASP A 215 -12.05 6.72 -6.24
N LEU A 216 -11.34 5.64 -5.91
CA LEU A 216 -10.72 4.77 -6.93
C LEU A 216 -11.75 4.07 -7.83
N ILE A 217 -12.89 3.67 -7.26
CA ILE A 217 -13.99 3.07 -8.02
C ILE A 217 -14.61 4.10 -8.97
N ASP A 218 -14.85 5.32 -8.48
CA ASP A 218 -15.44 6.39 -9.30
C ASP A 218 -14.49 6.81 -10.43
N ILE A 219 -13.20 7.00 -10.14
CA ILE A 219 -12.17 7.24 -11.17
C ILE A 219 -12.13 6.09 -12.18
N GLY A 220 -12.23 4.85 -11.69
CA GLY A 220 -12.28 3.66 -12.55
C GLY A 220 -13.49 3.64 -13.48
N ARG A 221 -14.63 4.25 -13.10
CA ARG A 221 -15.80 4.40 -13.99
C ARG A 221 -15.54 5.42 -15.09
N ASP A 222 -14.88 6.53 -14.75
CA ASP A 222 -14.64 7.66 -15.65
C ASP A 222 -13.44 7.49 -16.58
N THR A 223 -12.63 6.45 -16.36
CA THR A 223 -11.43 6.16 -17.15
C THR A 223 -11.55 4.87 -17.96
N ASN A 224 -10.87 4.83 -19.11
CA ASN A 224 -10.90 3.67 -20.00
C ASN A 224 -9.86 2.62 -19.62
N THR A 225 -8.75 3.02 -18.99
CA THR A 225 -7.59 2.16 -18.75
C THR A 225 -7.04 2.37 -17.35
N ILE A 226 -6.41 1.34 -16.77
CA ILE A 226 -5.81 1.43 -15.44
C ILE A 226 -4.69 2.48 -15.37
N GLY A 227 -3.92 2.67 -16.45
CA GLY A 227 -2.90 3.72 -16.51
C GLY A 227 -3.51 5.13 -16.38
N ALA A 228 -4.61 5.40 -17.09
CA ALA A 228 -5.34 6.66 -16.96
C ALA A 228 -5.99 6.84 -15.58
N ALA A 229 -6.48 5.75 -14.98
CA ALA A 229 -6.97 5.76 -13.60
C ALA A 229 -5.86 6.13 -12.62
N ILE A 230 -4.67 5.55 -12.76
CA ILE A 230 -3.49 5.86 -11.93
C ILE A 230 -3.10 7.33 -12.08
N GLU A 231 -3.07 7.86 -13.30
CA GLU A 231 -2.75 9.28 -13.56
C GLU A 231 -3.78 10.21 -12.90
N SER A 232 -5.06 9.87 -12.98
CA SER A 232 -6.14 10.64 -12.34
C SER A 232 -6.02 10.63 -10.82
N VAL A 233 -5.63 9.49 -10.22
CA VAL A 233 -5.33 9.40 -8.78
C VAL A 233 -4.12 10.27 -8.44
N GLY A 234 -3.09 10.30 -9.29
CA GLY A 234 -1.94 11.19 -9.15
C GLY A 234 -2.32 12.66 -9.05
N SER A 235 -3.30 13.10 -9.85
CA SER A 235 -3.84 14.47 -9.78
C SER A 235 -4.48 14.74 -8.41
N ILE A 236 -5.34 13.86 -7.91
CA ILE A 236 -5.99 14.02 -6.60
C ILE A 236 -4.95 14.01 -5.45
N LEU A 237 -3.93 13.16 -5.56
CA LEU A 237 -2.84 13.14 -4.59
C LEU A 237 -2.14 14.50 -4.55
N SER A 238 -1.80 15.06 -5.72
CA SER A 238 -1.14 16.37 -5.80
C SER A 238 -1.93 17.50 -5.12
N GLU A 239 -3.27 17.44 -5.19
CA GLU A 239 -4.14 18.41 -4.52
C GLU A 239 -4.17 18.23 -2.99
N ASN A 240 -3.95 17.01 -2.49
CA ASN A 240 -4.13 16.67 -1.07
C ASN A 240 -2.82 16.55 -0.26
N ILE A 241 -1.66 16.47 -0.91
CA ILE A 241 -0.34 16.29 -0.27
C ILE A 241 -0.08 17.33 0.83
N ASP A 242 -0.43 18.59 0.59
CA ASP A 242 -0.17 19.70 1.52
C ASP A 242 -1.37 20.06 2.42
N ASN A 243 -2.57 19.52 2.15
CA ASN A 243 -3.81 20.18 2.56
C ASN A 243 -4.55 19.56 3.76
N ILE A 244 -4.28 18.32 4.16
CA ILE A 244 -5.18 17.62 5.12
C ILE A 244 -4.46 17.02 6.35
N GLN A 245 -3.17 16.73 6.28
CA GLN A 245 -2.50 16.05 7.39
C GLN A 245 -2.15 16.98 8.55
N ASN A 246 -2.54 16.58 9.77
CA ASN A 246 -2.04 17.13 11.04
C ASN A 246 -2.33 18.60 11.35
N LEU A 247 -3.38 19.20 10.77
CA LEU A 247 -3.71 20.62 10.98
C LEU A 247 -4.19 20.98 12.40
N SER A 248 -4.70 20.03 13.18
CA SER A 248 -5.22 20.30 14.52
C SER A 248 -4.11 20.47 15.57
N GLU A 249 -4.30 21.31 16.59
CA GLU A 249 -3.43 21.32 17.79
C GLU A 249 -3.60 20.05 18.66
N TYR A 250 -4.64 19.26 18.38
CA TYR A 250 -5.00 18.07 19.13
C TYR A 250 -4.40 16.80 18.52
N GLN A 251 -4.03 15.86 19.39
CA GLN A 251 -3.76 14.45 19.10
C GLN A 251 -4.78 13.58 19.83
N VAL A 252 -5.48 12.70 19.12
CA VAL A 252 -6.49 11.81 19.73
C VAL A 252 -5.94 10.39 19.85
N ILE A 253 -5.94 9.85 21.07
CA ILE A 253 -5.43 8.52 21.40
C ILE A 253 -6.55 7.67 21.98
N ILE A 254 -6.90 6.58 21.30
CA ILE A 254 -7.65 5.48 21.91
C ILE A 254 -6.66 4.61 22.69
N MET A 255 -6.71 4.69 24.01
CA MET A 255 -5.89 3.87 24.90
C MET A 255 -6.62 2.57 25.20
N TRP A 256 -6.00 1.44 24.85
CA TRP A 256 -6.56 0.11 25.04
C TRP A 256 -5.71 -0.73 25.99
N PRO A 257 -6.09 -0.88 27.27
CA PRO A 257 -5.39 -1.79 28.16
C PRO A 257 -5.52 -3.25 27.68
N VAL A 258 -4.40 -3.97 27.57
CA VAL A 258 -4.36 -5.36 27.11
C VAL A 258 -3.72 -6.27 28.16
N ALA A 259 -4.41 -7.36 28.48
CA ALA A 259 -3.99 -8.32 29.49
C ALA A 259 -2.96 -9.35 28.97
N ASP A 260 -2.99 -9.63 27.67
CA ASP A 260 -2.18 -10.66 27.04
C ASP A 260 -1.84 -10.36 25.57
N SER A 261 -0.96 -11.20 25.03
CA SER A 261 -0.41 -11.13 23.68
C SER A 261 -1.46 -11.24 22.59
N LEU A 262 -2.52 -12.04 22.77
CA LEU A 262 -3.57 -12.21 21.78
C LEU A 262 -4.37 -10.91 21.63
N ARG A 263 -4.76 -10.30 22.75
CA ARG A 263 -5.50 -9.03 22.74
C ARG A 263 -4.62 -7.89 22.24
N ASN A 264 -3.35 -7.88 22.64
CA ASN A 264 -2.37 -6.96 22.08
C ASN A 264 -2.32 -7.07 20.55
N GLN A 265 -2.14 -8.27 19.99
CA GLN A 265 -2.12 -8.49 18.54
C GLN A 265 -3.40 -7.99 17.85
N ARG A 266 -4.58 -8.24 18.42
CA ARG A 266 -5.84 -7.75 17.86
C ARG A 266 -5.91 -6.23 17.77
N VAL A 267 -5.52 -5.52 18.84
CA VAL A 267 -5.50 -4.04 18.83
C VAL A 267 -4.42 -3.54 17.87
N MET A 268 -3.26 -4.19 17.85
CA MET A 268 -2.13 -3.84 17.00
C MET A 268 -2.49 -3.85 15.51
N GLN A 269 -3.39 -4.73 15.05
CA GLN A 269 -3.84 -4.75 13.65
C GLN A 269 -4.49 -3.43 13.21
N PHE A 270 -5.16 -2.73 14.12
CA PHE A 270 -5.78 -1.41 13.87
C PHE A 270 -4.78 -0.25 13.99
N SER A 271 -3.48 -0.52 14.14
CA SER A 271 -2.47 0.51 14.42
C SER A 271 -1.18 0.30 13.63
N LYS A 272 -0.50 1.38 13.26
CA LYS A 272 0.83 1.36 12.65
C LYS A 272 1.88 1.68 13.71
N ALA A 273 2.40 0.66 14.39
CA ALA A 273 3.26 0.82 15.58
C ALA A 273 4.50 1.70 15.35
N ARG A 274 5.18 1.48 14.22
CA ARG A 274 6.36 2.25 13.80
C ARG A 274 6.05 3.70 13.45
N GLU A 275 4.78 4.02 13.20
CA GLU A 275 4.30 5.39 13.01
C GLU A 275 3.69 5.95 14.32
N GLY A 276 4.17 5.45 15.46
CA GLY A 276 3.67 5.83 16.77
C GLY A 276 2.19 5.45 16.99
N TYR A 277 1.77 4.31 16.44
CA TYR A 277 0.41 3.76 16.54
C TYR A 277 -0.69 4.58 15.84
N LYS A 278 -0.37 5.28 14.75
CA LYS A 278 -1.39 5.86 13.87
C LYS A 278 -2.45 4.82 13.49
N LEU A 279 -3.71 5.23 13.47
CA LEU A 279 -4.83 4.35 13.09
C LEU A 279 -4.61 3.79 11.68
N ASN A 280 -4.58 2.46 11.58
CA ASN A 280 -4.54 1.73 10.32
C ASN A 280 -5.94 1.76 9.67
N TRP A 281 -6.15 2.73 8.78
CA TRP A 281 -7.44 2.96 8.14
C TRP A 281 -7.89 1.77 7.30
N ASP A 282 -7.01 1.24 6.46
CA ASP A 282 -7.34 0.14 5.53
C ASP A 282 -7.78 -1.10 6.30
N PHE A 283 -7.07 -1.43 7.40
CA PHE A 283 -7.51 -2.51 8.27
C PHE A 283 -8.86 -2.21 8.90
N TRP A 284 -9.08 -1.03 9.48
CA TRP A 284 -10.38 -0.67 10.06
C TRP A 284 -11.52 -0.75 9.04
N TYR A 285 -11.32 -0.19 7.84
CA TYR A 285 -12.27 -0.22 6.74
C TYR A 285 -12.60 -1.66 6.29
N SER A 286 -11.58 -2.53 6.25
CA SER A 286 -11.76 -3.95 5.89
C SER A 286 -12.70 -4.69 6.85
N GLN A 287 -12.77 -4.25 8.12
CA GLN A 287 -13.64 -4.84 9.14
C GLN A 287 -15.10 -4.33 9.08
N LEU A 288 -15.38 -3.28 8.29
CA LEU A 288 -16.73 -2.80 8.06
C LEU A 288 -17.49 -3.80 7.16
N ASN A 289 -18.75 -4.08 7.48
CA ASN A 289 -19.64 -4.82 6.60
C ASN A 289 -20.15 -3.90 5.46
N GLU A 290 -20.84 -4.46 4.48
CA GLU A 290 -21.34 -3.68 3.32
C GLU A 290 -22.30 -2.56 3.74
N GLU A 291 -23.15 -2.81 4.73
CA GLU A 291 -24.08 -1.82 5.27
C GLU A 291 -23.33 -0.64 5.91
N ASP A 292 -22.38 -0.90 6.82
CA ASP A 292 -21.52 0.10 7.45
C ASP A 292 -20.81 0.95 6.38
N ARG A 293 -20.25 0.32 5.32
CA ARG A 293 -19.55 1.04 4.24
C ARG A 293 -20.48 1.96 3.44
N SER A 294 -21.74 1.57 3.27
CA SER A 294 -22.72 2.36 2.52
C SER A 294 -23.32 3.52 3.34
N GLN A 295 -23.45 3.36 4.65
CA GLN A 295 -24.14 4.34 5.51
C GLN A 295 -23.20 5.32 6.20
N LEU A 296 -21.94 4.94 6.43
CA LEU A 296 -21.00 5.79 7.16
C LEU A 296 -20.46 6.92 6.28
N PRO A 297 -20.30 8.14 6.83
CA PRO A 297 -19.68 9.26 6.14
C PRO A 297 -18.15 9.09 6.12
N LEU A 298 -17.66 8.12 5.35
CA LEU A 298 -16.27 7.64 5.39
C LEU A 298 -15.25 8.74 5.05
N LYS A 299 -15.58 9.65 4.13
CA LYS A 299 -14.75 10.81 3.77
C LYS A 299 -14.54 11.72 4.98
N GLU A 300 -15.60 12.05 5.70
CA GLU A 300 -15.55 12.89 6.89
C GLU A 300 -14.84 12.18 8.05
N LEU A 301 -15.04 10.87 8.21
CA LEU A 301 -14.34 10.08 9.22
C LEU A 301 -12.84 9.99 8.94
N ASN A 302 -12.42 9.77 7.69
CA ASN A 302 -11.00 9.78 7.33
C ASN A 302 -10.39 11.18 7.48
N ARG A 303 -11.11 12.23 7.07
CA ARG A 303 -10.68 13.62 7.29
C ARG A 303 -10.48 13.92 8.77
N THR A 304 -11.37 13.41 9.64
CA THR A 304 -11.24 13.53 11.10
C THR A 304 -9.97 12.85 11.59
N ARG A 305 -9.68 11.63 11.11
CA ARG A 305 -8.46 10.88 11.45
C ARG A 305 -7.20 11.68 11.14
N LEU A 306 -7.14 12.27 9.95
CA LEU A 306 -5.98 13.04 9.47
C LEU A 306 -5.83 14.38 10.18
N TYR A 307 -6.94 15.09 10.42
CA TYR A 307 -6.94 16.37 11.10
C TYR A 307 -6.38 16.26 12.53
N PHE A 308 -6.82 15.25 13.28
CA PHE A 308 -6.51 15.06 14.71
C PHE A 308 -5.29 14.16 15.01
N ASP A 309 -4.54 13.66 14.04
CA ASP A 309 -3.48 12.64 14.26
C ASP A 309 -3.96 11.49 15.16
N PHE A 310 -4.92 10.73 14.64
CA PHE A 310 -5.65 9.74 15.43
C PHE A 310 -4.88 8.43 15.61
N ARG A 311 -4.77 7.94 16.86
CA ARG A 311 -3.93 6.80 17.23
C ARG A 311 -4.70 5.76 18.06
N VAL A 312 -4.34 4.49 17.91
CA VAL A 312 -4.93 3.37 18.67
C VAL A 312 -3.79 2.60 19.34
N ILE A 313 -3.69 2.70 20.66
CA ILE A 313 -2.50 2.26 21.39
C ILE A 313 -2.85 1.12 22.35
N PRO A 314 -2.33 -0.09 22.14
CA PRO A 314 -2.38 -1.12 23.17
C PRO A 314 -1.40 -0.79 24.30
N VAL A 315 -1.90 -0.82 25.54
CA VAL A 315 -1.11 -0.58 26.75
C VAL A 315 -1.16 -1.82 27.61
N ARG A 316 -0.01 -2.43 27.90
CA ARG A 316 0.02 -3.63 28.73
C ARG A 316 -0.46 -3.31 30.14
N VAL A 317 -1.42 -4.07 30.64
CA VAL A 317 -1.90 -3.92 32.02
C VAL A 317 -0.78 -4.15 33.03
N ALA A 318 0.22 -4.96 32.70
CA ALA A 318 1.40 -5.17 33.53
C ALA A 318 2.22 -3.90 33.77
N ASP A 319 2.21 -2.95 32.84
CA ASP A 319 2.88 -1.65 32.98
C ASP A 319 2.04 -0.66 33.81
N LEU A 320 0.72 -0.86 33.87
CA LEU A 320 -0.19 -0.04 34.68
C LEU A 320 -0.37 -0.59 36.11
N HIS A 321 -0.32 -1.90 36.29
CA HIS A 321 -0.76 -2.60 37.51
C HIS A 321 -0.17 -1.98 38.78
N ARG A 322 1.16 -1.89 38.89
CA ARG A 322 1.83 -1.37 40.10
C ARG A 322 1.60 0.12 40.34
N LEU A 323 1.22 0.87 39.31
CA LEU A 323 0.86 2.28 39.40
C LEU A 323 -0.64 2.47 39.74
N CYS A 324 -1.47 1.44 39.55
CA CYS A 324 -2.93 1.52 39.61
C CYS A 324 -3.59 0.49 40.56
N ILE A 325 -2.85 -0.14 41.48
CA ILE A 325 -3.34 -1.23 42.34
C ILE A 325 -4.61 -0.85 43.11
N ASN A 326 -4.58 0.25 43.86
CA ASN A 326 -5.69 0.69 44.67
C ASN A 326 -6.21 2.03 44.15
N LEU A 327 -7.28 1.97 43.36
CA LEU A 327 -7.90 3.14 42.73
C LEU A 327 -8.66 4.02 43.73
N ASP A 328 -8.90 3.56 44.96
CA ASP A 328 -9.74 4.24 45.94
C ASP A 328 -8.94 5.17 46.88
N ILE A 329 -7.60 5.09 46.85
CA ILE A 329 -6.72 5.96 47.65
C ILE A 329 -6.26 7.14 46.78
N GLU A 330 -6.63 8.37 47.12
CA GLU A 330 -6.26 9.52 46.30
C GLU A 330 -4.79 9.95 46.45
N GLU A 331 -4.22 9.85 47.65
CA GLU A 331 -2.81 10.16 47.92
C GLU A 331 -1.98 8.88 47.78
N THR A 332 -1.30 8.73 46.66
CA THR A 332 -0.37 7.61 46.46
C THR A 332 0.96 8.15 45.94
N SER A 333 2.05 7.87 46.64
CA SER A 333 3.39 8.06 46.12
C SER A 333 3.74 6.89 45.20
N PHE A 334 4.23 7.18 44.00
CA PHE A 334 4.64 6.16 43.06
C PHE A 334 6.10 5.79 43.31
N GLY A 335 6.39 4.49 43.40
CA GLY A 335 7.79 4.03 43.47
C GLY A 335 8.54 4.45 42.19
N LYS A 336 9.72 5.08 42.34
CA LYS A 336 10.53 5.59 41.23
C LYS A 336 10.74 4.57 40.11
N THR A 337 11.04 3.32 40.47
CA THR A 337 11.22 2.21 39.52
C THR A 337 10.01 1.96 38.63
N TYR A 338 8.79 2.16 39.13
CA TYR A 338 7.57 1.96 38.33
C TYR A 338 7.31 3.14 37.39
N ILE A 339 7.62 4.37 37.82
CA ILE A 339 7.57 5.56 36.97
C ILE A 339 8.61 5.46 35.85
N ASP A 340 9.86 5.12 36.16
CA ASP A 340 10.93 4.96 35.17
C ASP A 340 10.57 3.90 34.13
N ARG A 341 9.95 2.79 34.57
CA ARG A 341 9.45 1.77 33.66
C ARG A 341 8.34 2.28 32.75
N PHE A 342 7.39 3.05 33.27
CA PHE A 342 6.32 3.65 32.48
C PHE A 342 6.87 4.64 31.44
N LYS A 343 7.87 5.46 31.82
CA LYS A 343 8.56 6.40 30.92
C LYS A 343 9.25 5.71 29.75
N ASN A 344 9.66 4.45 29.91
CA ASN A 344 10.27 3.66 28.85
C ASN A 344 9.27 2.91 27.96
N THR A 345 7.96 3.11 28.14
CA THR A 345 6.92 2.49 27.29
C THR A 345 6.71 3.31 26.02
N HIS A 346 6.43 2.64 24.89
CA HIS A 346 6.12 3.34 23.64
C HIS A 346 4.91 4.28 23.76
N PHE A 347 3.92 3.91 24.58
CA PHE A 347 2.79 4.78 24.90
C PHE A 347 3.23 6.12 25.49
N TYR A 348 4.14 6.10 26.46
CA TYR A 348 4.71 7.32 27.01
C TYR A 348 5.42 8.15 25.95
N HIS A 349 6.23 7.52 25.09
CA HIS A 349 6.94 8.23 24.02
C HIS A 349 6.01 8.85 22.97
N VAL A 350 4.88 8.21 22.67
CA VAL A 350 3.85 8.79 21.80
C VAL A 350 3.19 10.00 22.47
N VAL A 351 2.83 9.88 23.75
CA VAL A 351 2.25 10.99 24.52
C VAL A 351 3.27 12.11 24.74
N SER A 352 4.56 11.84 24.90
CA SER A 352 5.59 12.88 25.06
C SER A 352 5.98 13.54 23.73
N GLY A 353 5.62 12.95 22.60
CA GLY A 353 5.98 13.41 21.26
C GLY A 353 7.35 12.94 20.77
N GLY A 354 8.08 12.12 21.54
CA GLY A 354 9.40 11.60 21.20
C GLY A 354 9.40 10.14 20.73
N TRP A 355 8.38 9.70 20.00
CA TRP A 355 8.26 8.31 19.52
C TRP A 355 9.09 8.03 18.27
N ASP A 356 9.40 9.07 17.50
CA ASP A 356 10.21 9.04 16.27
C ASP A 356 11.70 8.77 16.54
N THR A 357 12.17 9.25 17.69
CA THR A 357 13.55 9.07 18.19
C THR A 357 13.69 7.84 19.10
N TYR A 358 12.57 7.21 19.47
CA TYR A 358 12.55 6.01 20.30
C TYR A 358 12.67 4.75 19.46
N GLU A 359 13.62 3.88 19.80
CA GLU A 359 13.77 2.59 19.14
C GLU A 359 12.65 1.63 19.57
N TYR A 360 11.57 1.60 18.78
CA TYR A 360 10.45 0.71 19.03
C TYR A 360 10.87 -0.76 18.90
N ASN A 361 10.96 -1.44 20.04
CA ASN A 361 11.17 -2.87 20.12
C ASN A 361 9.93 -3.55 20.71
N PRO A 362 9.10 -4.23 19.89
CA PRO A 362 7.92 -4.93 20.39
C PRO A 362 8.36 -6.04 21.36
N VAL A 363 8.08 -5.84 22.64
CA VAL A 363 8.42 -6.83 23.67
C VAL A 363 7.55 -8.07 23.43
N LYS A 364 8.16 -9.16 22.97
CA LYS A 364 7.53 -10.48 22.93
C LYS A 364 7.14 -10.86 24.35
N GLU A 365 5.85 -11.03 24.61
CA GLU A 365 5.40 -11.45 25.92
C GLU A 365 6.00 -12.81 26.27
N ARG A 366 6.70 -12.85 27.39
CA ARG A 366 6.98 -14.10 28.11
C ARG A 366 5.96 -14.17 29.24
N GLU A 367 5.29 -15.30 29.39
CA GLU A 367 4.44 -15.54 30.56
C GLU A 367 5.27 -15.35 31.82
N SER A 368 5.00 -14.26 32.53
CA SER A 368 5.70 -13.92 33.77
C SER A 368 4.69 -13.85 34.90
N LYS A 369 5.14 -14.09 36.13
CA LYS A 369 4.30 -13.91 37.33
C LYS A 369 3.69 -12.50 37.38
N ARG A 370 4.47 -11.48 36.98
CA ARG A 370 4.00 -10.09 36.86
C ARG A 370 2.83 -9.94 35.90
N SER A 371 2.87 -10.62 34.75
CA SER A 371 1.79 -10.56 33.75
C SER A 371 0.52 -11.21 34.29
N LYS A 372 0.63 -12.40 34.92
CA LYS A 372 -0.50 -13.13 35.51
C LYS A 372 -1.15 -12.34 36.66
N ASP A 373 -0.35 -11.75 37.54
CA ASP A 373 -0.86 -10.91 38.63
C ASP A 373 -1.59 -9.67 38.09
N ALA A 374 -1.07 -9.07 37.01
CA ALA A 374 -1.66 -7.89 36.39
C ALA A 374 -2.95 -8.20 35.61
N GLU A 375 -3.03 -9.36 34.98
CA GLU A 375 -4.26 -9.85 34.33
C GLU A 375 -5.38 -10.05 35.35
N ALA A 376 -5.09 -10.71 36.48
CA ALA A 376 -6.05 -10.90 37.56
C ALA A 376 -6.53 -9.55 38.14
N TRP A 377 -5.60 -8.61 38.35
CA TRP A 377 -5.93 -7.25 38.78
C TRP A 377 -6.82 -6.52 37.75
N TYR A 378 -6.50 -6.60 36.47
CA TYR A 378 -7.20 -5.85 35.43
C TYR A 378 -8.70 -6.18 35.41
N ASN A 379 -9.06 -7.46 35.59
CA ASN A 379 -10.46 -7.89 35.69
C ASN A 379 -11.24 -7.22 36.83
N THR A 380 -10.57 -6.67 37.86
CA THR A 380 -11.22 -5.98 38.99
C THR A 380 -11.47 -4.48 38.75
N VAL A 381 -10.88 -3.90 37.69
CA VAL A 381 -10.90 -2.45 37.42
C VAL A 381 -11.59 -2.05 36.13
N THR A 382 -12.06 -3.01 35.32
CA THR A 382 -12.74 -2.78 34.04
C THR A 382 -14.01 -1.94 34.17
N GLU A 383 -14.74 -2.07 35.28
CA GLU A 383 -15.93 -1.25 35.57
C GLU A 383 -15.60 0.10 36.23
N LYS A 384 -14.32 0.34 36.57
CA LYS A 384 -13.85 1.55 37.26
C LYS A 384 -13.06 2.47 36.32
N SER A 385 -13.52 2.62 35.07
CA SER A 385 -12.82 3.36 34.01
C SER A 385 -12.47 4.81 34.41
N ILE A 386 -13.38 5.52 35.08
CA ILE A 386 -13.15 6.90 35.55
C ILE A 386 -12.01 6.96 36.57
N ARG A 387 -12.04 6.08 37.59
CA ARG A 387 -10.98 6.04 38.63
C ARG A 387 -9.63 5.62 38.04
N LEU A 388 -9.65 4.72 37.05
CA LEU A 388 -8.46 4.33 36.31
C LEU A 388 -7.89 5.52 35.51
N GLY A 389 -8.76 6.28 34.82
CA GLY A 389 -8.37 7.52 34.12
C GLY A 389 -7.77 8.55 35.07
N GLN A 390 -8.41 8.82 36.21
CA GLN A 390 -7.91 9.70 37.27
C GLN A 390 -6.50 9.28 37.72
N ARG A 391 -6.29 7.96 37.92
CA ARG A 391 -5.00 7.43 38.35
C ARG A 391 -3.92 7.60 37.29
N ILE A 392 -4.22 7.29 36.02
CA ILE A 392 -3.27 7.44 34.91
C ILE A 392 -2.92 8.92 34.70
N SER A 393 -3.88 9.84 34.82
CA SER A 393 -3.61 11.28 34.81
C SER A 393 -2.59 11.69 35.88
N LYS A 394 -2.73 11.18 37.12
CA LYS A 394 -1.73 11.40 38.19
C LYS A 394 -0.35 10.84 37.84
N VAL A 395 -0.28 9.67 37.21
CA VAL A 395 1.00 9.10 36.73
C VAL A 395 1.67 10.04 35.72
N PHE A 396 0.91 10.63 34.80
CA PHE A 396 1.44 11.62 33.86
C PHE A 396 1.90 12.90 34.55
N LYS A 397 1.18 13.38 35.57
CA LYS A 397 1.64 14.50 36.43
C LYS A 397 2.99 14.21 37.07
N GLU A 398 3.16 13.02 37.64
CA GLU A 398 4.43 12.58 38.24
C GLU A 398 5.55 12.50 37.19
N CYS A 399 5.20 12.24 35.94
CA CYS A 399 6.16 12.27 34.84
C CYS A 399 6.51 13.69 34.36
N GLY A 400 5.86 14.73 34.87
CA GLY A 400 6.12 16.13 34.54
C GLY A 400 5.14 16.74 33.52
N PHE A 401 4.02 16.08 33.22
CA PHE A 401 3.01 16.63 32.31
C PHE A 401 1.91 17.38 33.04
N ASP A 402 1.39 18.44 32.42
CA ASP A 402 0.11 19.02 32.81
C ASP A 402 -1.02 18.11 32.31
N SER A 403 -1.60 17.34 33.23
CA SER A 403 -2.64 16.36 32.93
C SER A 403 -3.87 16.52 33.81
N SER A 404 -5.03 16.21 33.27
CA SER A 404 -6.30 16.16 33.99
C SER A 404 -7.10 14.93 33.57
N TYR A 405 -8.19 14.64 34.27
CA TYR A 405 -9.10 13.53 33.97
C TYR A 405 -10.54 14.05 33.87
N GLU A 406 -11.35 13.40 33.04
CA GLU A 406 -12.72 13.84 32.71
C GLU A 406 -12.83 15.33 32.28
N GLU A 407 -11.81 15.88 31.62
CA GLU A 407 -11.82 17.28 31.17
C GLU A 407 -12.77 17.46 29.98
N SER A 408 -13.69 18.42 30.11
CA SER A 408 -14.59 18.80 29.03
C SER A 408 -13.95 19.85 28.13
N ILE A 409 -13.63 19.45 26.91
CA ILE A 409 -13.02 20.28 25.88
C ILE A 409 -14.12 20.80 24.96
N SER A 410 -14.09 22.10 24.66
CA SER A 410 -15.09 22.75 23.81
C SER A 410 -14.46 23.31 22.54
N SER A 411 -15.08 23.04 21.39
CA SER A 411 -14.82 23.74 20.14
C SER A 411 -15.98 24.67 19.82
N LYS A 412 -15.88 25.43 18.72
CA LYS A 412 -17.01 26.21 18.19
C LYS A 412 -18.21 25.35 17.75
N TYR A 413 -18.03 24.04 17.58
CA TYR A 413 -19.03 23.15 17.01
C TYR A 413 -19.66 22.19 18.03
N SER A 414 -18.85 21.69 18.97
CA SER A 414 -19.30 20.66 19.91
C SER A 414 -18.38 20.61 21.14
N ARG A 415 -18.73 19.74 22.09
CA ARG A 415 -17.91 19.42 23.26
C ARG A 415 -17.59 17.93 23.28
N VAL A 416 -16.37 17.61 23.70
CA VAL A 416 -15.91 16.24 23.96
C VAL A 416 -15.35 16.18 25.38
N ARG A 417 -15.69 15.13 26.11
CA ARG A 417 -15.09 14.84 27.41
C ARG A 417 -13.97 13.84 27.22
N ALA A 418 -12.75 14.26 27.52
CA ALA A 418 -11.58 13.38 27.49
C ALA A 418 -11.50 12.59 28.80
N ASP A 419 -11.23 11.28 28.73
CA ASP A 419 -11.00 10.51 29.95
C ASP A 419 -9.71 10.96 30.64
N ILE A 420 -8.69 11.29 29.84
CA ILE A 420 -7.47 11.96 30.28
C ILE A 420 -7.11 13.03 29.24
N PHE A 421 -6.79 14.22 29.70
CA PHE A 421 -6.30 15.30 28.87
C PHE A 421 -4.88 15.67 29.28
N ILE A 422 -4.02 15.99 28.31
CA ILE A 422 -2.62 16.37 28.54
C ILE A 422 -2.26 17.58 27.69
N ARG A 423 -1.61 18.57 28.30
CA ARG A 423 -1.06 19.75 27.61
C ARG A 423 0.45 19.60 27.44
N ARG A 424 0.91 19.87 26.22
CA ARG A 424 2.30 19.77 25.76
C ARG A 424 2.74 21.11 25.16
N PRO A 425 2.97 22.14 26.01
CA PRO A 425 3.37 23.45 25.50
C PRO A 425 4.63 23.33 24.63
N GLY A 426 4.67 24.07 23.52
CA GLY A 426 5.82 24.10 22.61
C GLY A 426 5.87 22.98 21.55
N THR A 427 4.84 22.14 21.44
CA THR A 427 4.72 21.15 20.35
C THR A 427 3.60 21.54 19.38
N THR A 428 3.68 21.10 18.12
CA THR A 428 2.62 21.31 17.11
C THR A 428 1.29 20.66 17.51
N LYS A 429 1.37 19.55 18.26
CA LYS A 429 0.25 18.84 18.86
C LYS A 429 0.20 19.12 20.36
N SER A 430 -0.05 20.39 20.71
CA SER A 430 0.02 20.88 22.09
C SER A 430 -1.05 20.28 23.02
N GLN A 431 -2.07 19.60 22.49
CA GLN A 431 -3.15 19.01 23.28
C GLN A 431 -3.33 17.53 22.94
N VAL A 432 -3.43 16.67 23.96
CA VAL A 432 -3.66 15.22 23.79
C VAL A 432 -4.94 14.82 24.48
N ILE A 433 -5.85 14.23 23.70
CA ILE A 433 -7.10 13.64 24.18
C ILE A 433 -6.90 12.14 24.24
N ILE A 434 -6.98 11.56 25.43
CA ILE A 434 -6.93 10.11 25.62
C ILE A 434 -8.34 9.59 25.96
N GLU A 435 -8.78 8.63 25.18
CA GLU A 435 -10.06 7.92 25.28
C GLU A 435 -9.78 6.50 25.76
N LEU A 436 -10.11 6.19 27.01
CA LEU A 436 -9.80 4.94 27.68
C LEU A 436 -10.85 3.88 27.35
N LYS A 437 -10.42 2.76 26.77
CA LYS A 437 -11.27 1.60 26.47
C LYS A 437 -10.98 0.45 27.42
N ALA A 438 -11.28 0.68 28.70
CA ALA A 438 -11.13 -0.30 29.78
C ALA A 438 -12.23 -1.37 29.73
N TYR A 439 -12.18 -2.27 28.76
CA TYR A 439 -13.11 -3.39 28.64
C TYR A 439 -12.54 -4.66 29.28
N SER A 440 -13.43 -5.59 29.65
CA SER A 440 -13.00 -6.95 30.00
C SER A 440 -12.17 -7.57 28.87
N SER A 441 -11.21 -8.43 29.24
CA SER A 441 -10.30 -9.07 28.28
C SER A 441 -11.06 -9.88 27.20
N GLU A 442 -12.25 -10.37 27.52
CA GLU A 442 -13.16 -11.07 26.61
C GLU A 442 -13.77 -10.15 25.54
N ASN A 443 -13.98 -8.88 25.89
CA ASN A 443 -14.58 -7.88 25.01
C ASN A 443 -13.56 -7.19 24.08
N THR A 444 -12.27 -7.58 24.14
CA THR A 444 -11.25 -7.12 23.16
C THR A 444 -11.28 -8.01 21.91
N MET A 445 -12.37 -7.85 21.15
CA MET A 445 -12.60 -8.50 19.86
C MET A 445 -12.46 -7.48 18.72
N PRO A 446 -12.10 -7.89 17.50
CA PRO A 446 -12.01 -6.99 16.35
C PRO A 446 -13.28 -6.17 16.11
N SER A 447 -14.47 -6.76 16.31
CA SER A 447 -15.76 -6.07 16.22
C SER A 447 -15.88 -4.92 17.24
N THR A 448 -15.56 -5.18 18.51
CA THR A 448 -15.61 -4.16 19.58
C THR A 448 -14.61 -3.03 19.31
N ILE A 449 -13.41 -3.37 18.84
CA ILE A 449 -12.37 -2.37 18.51
C ILE A 449 -12.85 -1.51 17.33
N LYS A 450 -13.35 -2.15 16.26
CA LYS A 450 -13.93 -1.48 15.09
C LYS A 450 -15.01 -0.46 15.50
N ASP A 451 -15.97 -0.88 16.33
CA ASP A 451 -17.06 -0.03 16.76
C ASP A 451 -16.60 1.09 17.71
N ALA A 452 -15.65 0.82 18.60
CA ALA A 452 -15.06 1.86 19.45
C ALA A 452 -14.33 2.95 18.63
N ILE A 453 -13.60 2.55 17.58
CA ILE A 453 -12.98 3.48 16.63
C ILE A 453 -14.06 4.29 15.91
N LYS A 454 -15.10 3.62 15.38
CA LYS A 454 -16.24 4.26 14.69
C LYS A 454 -16.90 5.35 15.54
N VAL A 455 -17.27 5.01 16.78
CA VAL A 455 -17.89 5.97 17.71
C VAL A 455 -16.96 7.13 18.04
N THR A 456 -15.68 6.84 18.28
CA THR A 456 -14.72 7.88 18.65
C THR A 456 -14.41 8.83 17.49
N LEU A 457 -14.24 8.32 16.26
CA LEU A 457 -14.10 9.14 15.05
C LEU A 457 -15.32 10.01 14.85
N ARG A 458 -16.54 9.45 14.92
CA ARG A 458 -17.77 10.21 14.71
C ARG A 458 -17.93 11.37 15.70
N ARG A 459 -17.63 11.13 16.97
CA ARG A 459 -17.65 12.16 18.02
C ARG A 459 -16.63 13.27 17.76
N HIS A 460 -15.42 12.92 17.32
CA HIS A 460 -14.39 13.90 16.99
C HIS A 460 -14.67 14.62 15.66
N ALA A 461 -15.35 13.98 14.72
CA ALA A 461 -15.83 14.62 13.50
C ALA A 461 -16.84 15.73 13.83
N GLN A 462 -17.75 15.49 14.78
CA GLN A 462 -18.65 16.51 15.31
C GLN A 462 -17.90 17.61 16.07
N PHE A 463 -16.85 17.25 16.81
CA PHE A 463 -15.97 18.21 17.49
C PHE A 463 -15.26 19.14 16.50
N ALA A 464 -14.79 18.64 15.37
CA ALA A 464 -14.22 19.44 14.29
C ALA A 464 -15.26 20.12 13.39
N GLY A 465 -16.56 19.82 13.55
CA GLY A 465 -17.62 20.35 12.69
C GLY A 465 -17.70 19.72 11.30
N PHE A 466 -17.02 18.59 11.07
CA PHE A 466 -17.12 17.83 9.82
C PHE A 466 -18.43 17.05 9.71
N LEU A 467 -19.04 16.74 10.86
CA LEU A 467 -20.38 16.15 10.94
C LEU A 467 -21.28 17.01 11.84
N GLN A 468 -22.55 17.13 11.48
CA GLN A 468 -23.54 17.74 12.36
C GLN A 468 -23.85 16.80 13.54
N ARG A 469 -24.25 17.39 14.67
CA ARG A 469 -24.89 16.62 15.76
C ARG A 469 -26.27 16.18 15.24
N GLN A 470 -26.49 14.87 15.22
CA GLN A 470 -27.83 14.30 15.03
C GLN A 470 -28.63 14.45 16.30
#